data_AF-A0A944LMY3-F1
#
_entry.id   AF-A0A944LMY3-F1
#
_cell.length_a   1.000
_cell.length_b   1.000
_cell.length_c   1.000
_cell.angle_alpha   90.00
_cell.angle_beta   90.00
_cell.angle_gamma   90.00
#
_symmetry.space_group_name_H-M   'P 1'
#
loop_
_entity.id
_entity.type
_entity.pdbx_description
1 polymer ?
#
loop_
_entity_poly.entity_id
_entity_poly.type
_entity_poly.pdbx_seq_one_letter_code
_entity_poly.pdbx_strand_id
1 'polypeptide(L)'
;MLSLTIVVLVTTAAGFVVWANDKRHAKYGTGLPAGVAVGVGALSWIIFITAGFGYQPGLTWIPWVLPMALGTAAAVGAVTYLGRARARYDTIRLTAALKL
;
A
#
# COMPACT_ATOMS: atom_id res chain seq x y z
N MET A 1 -15.67 -15.62 -2.51
CA MET A 1 -15.98 -14.23 -2.12
C MET A 1 -15.42 -13.87 -0.74
N LEU A 2 -15.62 -14.70 0.30
CA LEU A 2 -15.04 -14.48 1.64
C LEU A 2 -13.52 -14.21 1.64
N SER A 3 -12.74 -14.94 0.84
CA SER A 3 -11.27 -14.78 0.83
C SER A 3 -10.80 -13.42 0.34
N LEU A 4 -11.46 -12.83 -0.67
CA LEU A 4 -11.13 -11.49 -1.15
C LEU A 4 -11.49 -10.43 -0.11
N THR A 5 -12.61 -10.59 0.59
CA THR A 5 -13.00 -9.70 1.70
C THR A 5 -11.93 -9.68 2.79
N ILE A 6 -11.38 -10.84 3.16
CA ILE A 6 -10.30 -10.93 4.16
C ILE A 6 -9.05 -10.20 3.66
N VAL A 7 -8.64 -10.41 2.40
CA VAL A 7 -7.48 -9.72 1.82
C VAL A 7 -7.68 -8.20 1.84
N VAL A 8 -8.86 -7.72 1.47
CA VAL A 8 -9.18 -6.29 1.50
C VAL A 8 -9.12 -5.74 2.92
N LEU A 9 -9.73 -6.42 3.90
CA LEU A 9 -9.69 -5.98 5.30
C LEU A 9 -8.26 -5.93 5.86
N VAL A 10 -7.46 -6.98 5.62
CA VAL A 10 -6.08 -7.05 6.10
C VAL A 10 -5.21 -5.98 5.44
N THR A 11 -5.34 -5.78 4.12
CA THR A 11 -4.56 -4.76 3.41
C THR A 11 -4.99 -3.34 3.78
N THR A 12 -6.28 -3.12 4.06
CA THR A 12 -6.78 -1.86 4.60
C THR A 12 -6.16 -1.57 5.97
N ALA A 13 -6.22 -2.54 6.89
CA ALA A 13 -5.65 -2.42 8.23
C ALA A 13 -4.13 -2.17 8.17
N ALA A 14 -3.42 -2.91 7.33
CA ALA A 14 -2.01 -2.70 7.04
C ALA A 14 -1.72 -1.29 6.53
N GLY A 15 -2.49 -0.79 5.56
CA GLY A 15 -2.33 0.55 5.04
C GLY A 15 -2.54 1.63 6.10
N PHE A 16 -3.48 1.43 7.04
CA PHE A 16 -3.66 2.31 8.19
C PHE A 16 -2.53 2.20 9.22
N VAL A 17 -1.97 1.01 9.46
CA VAL A 17 -0.80 0.83 10.35
C VAL A 17 0.43 1.52 9.77
N VAL A 18 0.68 1.33 8.48
CA VAL A 18 1.78 2.01 7.77
C VAL A 18 1.57 3.52 7.77
N TRP A 19 0.34 3.97 7.56
CA TRP A 19 -0.01 5.38 7.74
C TRP A 19 0.35 5.80 9.16
N ALA A 20 -0.22 5.21 10.21
CA ALA A 20 -0.05 5.62 11.61
C ALA A 20 1.40 5.60 12.11
N ASN A 21 2.29 4.83 11.48
CA ASN A 21 3.69 4.73 11.88
C ASN A 21 4.60 5.82 11.24
N ASP A 22 4.22 6.41 10.11
CA ASP A 22 5.11 7.32 9.38
C ASP A 22 5.00 8.79 9.81
N LYS A 23 5.92 9.32 10.62
CA LYS A 23 5.97 10.70 11.18
C LYS A 23 5.53 11.88 10.28
N ARG A 24 5.50 11.72 8.96
CA ARG A 24 5.07 12.71 7.96
C ARG A 24 3.63 12.49 7.43
N HIS A 25 2.85 11.61 8.06
CA HIS A 25 1.47 11.24 7.72
C HIS A 25 0.52 12.42 7.49
N ALA A 26 0.74 13.54 8.17
CA ALA A 26 -0.06 14.76 8.03
C ALA A 26 0.04 15.40 6.63
N LYS A 27 1.07 15.07 5.84
CA LYS A 27 1.26 15.67 4.52
C LYS A 27 0.37 15.02 3.46
N TYR A 28 0.26 13.69 3.38
CA TYR A 28 -0.31 13.00 2.20
C TYR A 28 -1.73 12.43 2.35
N GLY A 29 -2.40 12.68 3.46
CA GLY A 29 -3.77 12.22 3.71
C GLY A 29 -3.86 10.74 4.08
N THR A 30 -4.80 10.40 4.95
CA THR A 30 -5.01 9.05 5.51
C THR A 30 -5.37 8.00 4.45
N GLY A 31 -6.10 8.39 3.40
CA GLY A 31 -6.62 7.46 2.39
C GLY A 31 -5.60 6.93 1.39
N LEU A 32 -4.43 7.57 1.25
CA LEU A 32 -3.48 7.28 0.19
C LEU A 32 -2.74 5.93 0.41
N PRO A 33 -2.10 5.66 1.56
CA PRO A 33 -1.50 4.36 1.84
C PRO A 33 -2.54 3.23 1.93
N ALA A 34 -3.72 3.48 2.51
CA ALA A 34 -4.80 2.50 2.58
C ALA A 34 -5.31 2.14 1.17
N GLY A 35 -5.53 3.12 0.30
CA GLY A 35 -5.97 2.91 -1.07
C GLY A 35 -4.94 2.15 -1.90
N VAL A 36 -3.65 2.46 -1.77
CA VAL A 36 -2.59 1.74 -2.47
C VAL A 36 -2.48 0.30 -1.97
N ALA A 37 -2.54 0.08 -0.66
CA ALA A 37 -2.50 -1.26 -0.07
C ALA A 37 -3.64 -2.15 -0.59
N VAL A 38 -4.86 -1.61 -0.57
CA VAL A 38 -6.06 -2.32 -1.03
C VAL A 38 -6.03 -2.55 -2.53
N GLY A 39 -5.64 -1.54 -3.32
CA GLY A 39 -5.55 -1.67 -4.77
C GLY A 39 -4.55 -2.75 -5.19
N VAL A 40 -3.34 -2.74 -4.63
CA VAL A 40 -2.32 -3.75 -4.92
C VAL A 40 -2.70 -5.13 -4.39
N GLY A 41 -3.28 -5.20 -3.19
CA GLY A 41 -3.80 -6.45 -2.62
C GLY A 41 -4.91 -7.07 -3.46
N ALA A 42 -5.87 -6.27 -3.91
CA ALA A 42 -6.95 -6.75 -4.76
C ALA A 42 -6.45 -7.19 -6.14
N LEU A 43 -5.57 -6.40 -6.78
CA LEU A 43 -5.00 -6.75 -8.09
C LEU A 43 -4.18 -8.02 -8.05
N SER A 44 -3.30 -8.16 -7.05
CA SER A 44 -2.50 -9.37 -6.87
C SER A 44 -3.36 -10.60 -6.59
N TRP A 45 -4.41 -10.47 -5.76
CA TRP A 45 -5.37 -11.56 -5.55
C TRP A 45 -6.05 -11.99 -6.84
N ILE A 46 -6.52 -11.04 -7.66
CA ILE A 46 -7.15 -11.33 -8.96
C ILE A 46 -6.19 -12.11 -9.84
N ILE A 47 -4.93 -11.65 -9.96
CA ILE A 47 -3.89 -12.30 -10.76
C ILE A 47 -3.63 -13.75 -10.30
N PHE A 48 -3.55 -14.00 -8.99
CA PHE A 48 -3.27 -15.35 -8.50
C PHE A 48 -4.46 -16.31 -8.65
N ILE A 49 -5.68 -15.81 -8.52
CA ILE A 49 -6.89 -16.62 -8.75
C ILE A 49 -7.07 -16.93 -10.23
N THR A 50 -6.85 -15.96 -11.13
CA THR A 50 -6.93 -16.19 -12.59
C THR A 50 -5.81 -17.12 -13.07
N ALA A 51 -4.64 -17.08 -12.44
CA ALA A 51 -3.55 -18.03 -12.70
C ALA A 51 -3.81 -19.46 -12.17
N GLY A 52 -4.92 -19.70 -11.47
CA GLY A 52 -5.31 -21.04 -11.00
C GLY A 52 -4.62 -21.51 -9.72
N PHE A 53 -3.80 -20.67 -9.07
CA PHE A 53 -3.12 -21.02 -7.82
C PHE A 53 -4.07 -21.31 -6.65
N GLY A 54 -5.34 -20.87 -6.75
CA GLY A 54 -6.38 -21.20 -5.77
C GLY A 54 -6.86 -22.64 -5.81
N TYR A 55 -6.60 -23.38 -6.90
CA TYR A 55 -7.13 -24.73 -7.11
C TYR A 55 -6.06 -25.82 -7.14
N GLN A 56 -4.78 -25.44 -7.04
CA GLN A 56 -3.65 -26.36 -7.03
C GLN A 56 -3.28 -26.77 -5.60
N PRO A 57 -3.33 -28.07 -5.25
CA PRO A 57 -2.90 -28.56 -3.93
C PRO A 57 -1.44 -28.16 -3.68
N GLY A 58 -1.16 -27.57 -2.51
CA GLY A 58 0.18 -27.07 -2.13
C GLY A 58 0.46 -25.61 -2.51
N LEU A 59 -0.29 -25.03 -3.46
CA LEU A 59 -0.16 -23.62 -3.88
C LEU A 59 -1.35 -22.75 -3.48
N THR A 60 -2.37 -23.36 -2.86
CA THR A 60 -3.56 -22.67 -2.33
C THR A 60 -3.24 -21.56 -1.35
N TRP A 61 -1.99 -21.51 -0.85
CA TRP A 61 -1.56 -20.46 0.06
C TRP A 61 -1.13 -19.13 -0.55
N ILE A 62 -0.71 -19.18 -1.80
CA ILE A 62 -0.24 -18.03 -2.56
C ILE A 62 -1.33 -16.95 -2.64
N PRO A 63 -2.58 -17.25 -3.02
CA PRO A 63 -3.60 -16.21 -3.14
C PRO A 63 -4.02 -15.58 -1.79
N TRP A 64 -3.62 -16.12 -0.63
CA TRP A 64 -3.94 -15.48 0.65
C TRP A 64 -2.77 -14.72 1.26
N VAL A 65 -1.56 -15.29 1.30
CA VAL A 65 -0.40 -14.61 1.92
C VAL A 65 0.16 -13.51 1.03
N LEU A 66 0.42 -13.85 -0.24
CA LEU A 66 1.19 -12.99 -1.12
C LEU A 66 0.48 -11.66 -1.38
N PRO A 67 -0.84 -11.61 -1.63
CA PRO A 67 -1.56 -10.35 -1.76
C PRO A 67 -1.50 -9.46 -0.52
N MET A 68 -1.55 -10.05 0.67
CA MET A 68 -1.44 -9.30 1.93
C MET A 68 -0.04 -8.71 2.08
N ALA A 69 1.00 -9.51 1.80
CA ALA A 69 2.40 -9.08 1.85
C ALA A 69 2.75 -8.03 0.77
N LEU A 70 2.19 -8.18 -0.44
CA LEU A 70 2.38 -7.22 -1.53
C LEU A 70 1.65 -5.91 -1.24
N GLY A 71 0.44 -5.97 -0.66
CA GLY A 71 -0.32 -4.79 -0.24
C GLY A 71 0.40 -3.99 0.85
N THR A 72 0.93 -4.65 1.89
CA THR A 72 1.76 -3.99 2.92
C THR A 72 3.03 -3.38 2.32
N ALA A 73 3.77 -4.13 1.51
CA ALA A 73 5.00 -3.65 0.89
C ALA A 73 4.74 -2.43 -0.03
N ALA A 74 3.65 -2.46 -0.79
CA ALA A 74 3.25 -1.33 -1.64
C ALA A 74 2.87 -0.09 -0.83
N ALA A 75 2.17 -0.25 0.30
CA ALA A 75 1.86 0.85 1.21
C ALA A 75 3.14 1.50 1.75
N VAL A 76 4.11 0.69 2.19
CA VAL A 76 5.42 1.18 2.68
C VAL A 76 6.18 1.89 1.55
N GLY A 77 6.19 1.32 0.35
CA GLY A 77 6.82 1.92 -0.83
C GLY A 77 6.20 3.27 -1.20
N ALA A 78 4.86 3.35 -1.21
CA ALA A 78 4.14 4.58 -1.52
C ALA A 78 4.47 5.69 -0.51
N VAL A 79 4.48 5.36 0.78
CA VAL A 79 4.75 6.32 1.85
C VAL A 79 6.21 6.79 1.84
N THR A 80 7.17 5.88 1.64
CA THR A 80 8.59 6.25 1.55
C THR A 80 8.89 7.11 0.33
N TYR A 81 8.24 6.83 -0.81
CA TYR A 81 8.40 7.62 -2.03
C TYR A 81 7.75 9.01 -1.90
N LEU A 82 6.49 9.09 -1.45
CA LEU A 82 5.81 10.38 -1.27
C LEU A 82 6.45 11.24 -0.19
N GLY A 83 6.90 10.63 0.93
CA GLY A 83 7.60 11.33 2.00
C GLY A 83 8.90 11.99 1.54
N ARG A 84 9.61 11.38 0.58
CA ARG A 84 10.81 11.96 -0.06
C ARG A 84 10.46 13.03 -1.09
N ALA A 85 9.46 12.78 -1.94
CA ALA A 85 9.06 13.72 -3.00
C ALA A 85 8.54 15.04 -2.43
N ARG A 86 7.63 14.99 -1.43
CA ARG A 86 7.09 16.22 -0.81
C ARG A 86 8.13 17.00 -0.01
N ALA A 87 9.06 16.33 0.66
CA ALA A 87 10.15 17.01 1.35
C ALA A 87 11.03 17.82 0.38
N ARG A 88 11.25 17.31 -0.84
CA ARG A 88 11.93 18.05 -1.92
C ARG A 88 11.13 19.24 -2.42
N TYR A 89 9.82 19.09 -2.63
CA TYR A 89 8.98 20.21 -3.06
C TYR A 89 8.90 21.33 -2.02
N ASP A 90 8.81 20.96 -0.74
CA ASP A 90 8.78 21.94 0.36
C ASP A 90 10.10 22.71 0.47
N THR A 91 11.26 22.05 0.34
CA THR A 91 12.55 22.76 0.36
C THR A 91 12.74 23.66 -0.85
N ILE A 92 12.29 23.24 -2.04
CA ILE A 92 12.31 24.10 -3.24
C ILE A 92 11.45 25.35 -3.03
N ARG A 93 10.23 25.20 -2.49
CA ARG A 93 9.34 26.33 -2.19
C ARG A 93 9.93 27.26 -1.12
N LEU A 94 10.49 26.72 -0.05
CA LEU A 94 11.13 27.51 1.00
C LEU A 94 12.37 28.25 0.49
N THR A 95 13.19 27.61 -0.34
CA THR A 95 14.38 28.23 -0.94
C THR A 95 14.00 29.37 -1.90
N ALA A 96 12.90 29.21 -2.64
CA ALA A 96 12.36 30.28 -3.49
C ALA A 96 11.82 31.46 -2.67
N ALA A 97 11.15 31.20 -1.54
CA ALA A 97 10.63 32.24 -0.66
C ALA A 97 11.72 33.00 0.11
N LEU A 98 12.81 32.33 0.50
CA LEU A 98 13.97 32.94 1.18
C LEU A 98 14.94 33.68 0.24
N LYS A 99 14.78 33.54 -1.09
CA LYS A 99 15.58 34.26 -2.09
C LYS A 99 14.98 35.62 -2.49
N LEU A 100 13.81 35.98 -1.94
CA LEU A 100 13.19 37.30 -2.02
C LEU A 100 13.60 38.14 -0.80
#